data_AF-A0A7U9NEZ9-F1
#
_entry.id   AF-A0A7U9NEZ9-F1
#
_cell.length_a   1.000
_cell.length_b   1.000
_cell.length_c   1.000
_cell.angle_alpha   90.00
_cell.angle_beta   90.00
_cell.angle_gamma   90.00
#
_symmetry.space_group_name_H-M   'P 1'
#
loop_
_entity.id
_entity.type
_entity.pdbx_description
1 polymer ?
#
loop_
_entity_poly.entity_id
_entity_poly.type
_entity_poly.pdbx_seq_one_letter_code
_entity_poly.pdbx_strand_id
1 'polypeptide(L)'
;MLNGSKNRITEREYWAKRKGQAALDKENASHAAAGEPPKVTKFETDKEKLRRTIRAALSSAVSFEDFSGKLLQQGVTVKESRGRLSYLTPDRTKPITARKLGDDFDRAAVLETLTQNAQNAARATETLLPQQEYPHSIKDRLQRNKAAINAPKNDASQREVVQRMVDIAAKKAEGKGKGYEKWATLHNLKQMAATMSVYEESGFTSPEELETALAAANTELHETTGKLKAVESTLREKKDLQKQLLAYIKTKPARDGLRAQKTEKAKRAYREQHESEFIISESAARYFKAQGISKLPASKTLQTEIEQLTKEKNALYNEYREKKENVRELQTVKSNLDKILRREPERGKGRENER
;
A
#
# COMPACT_ATOMS: atom_id res chain seq x y z
N MET A 1 -1.04 18.50 -11.69
CA MET A 1 -0.56 18.17 -10.33
C MET A 1 -0.16 16.69 -10.35
N LEU A 2 1.00 16.32 -9.80
CA LEU A 2 1.47 14.94 -9.83
C LEU A 2 0.67 14.14 -8.79
N ASN A 3 -0.15 13.17 -9.23
CA ASN A 3 -0.91 12.28 -8.36
C ASN A 3 0.02 11.65 -7.31
N GLY A 4 -0.11 12.16 -6.09
CA GLY A 4 0.60 11.72 -4.92
C GLY A 4 -0.20 10.64 -4.19
N SER A 5 0.48 9.76 -3.47
CA SER A 5 -0.13 8.73 -2.61
C SER A 5 0.52 8.83 -1.23
N LYS A 6 -0.28 8.87 -0.17
CA LYS A 6 0.19 8.90 1.24
C LYS A 6 1.25 7.85 1.51
N ASN A 7 1.03 6.63 0.99
CA ASN A 7 2.01 5.55 0.92
C ASN A 7 2.30 5.18 -0.52
N ARG A 8 3.47 5.53 -1.04
CA ARG A 8 3.88 5.13 -2.39
C ARG A 8 4.43 3.72 -2.37
N ILE A 9 3.66 2.75 -2.86
CA ILE A 9 4.05 1.33 -2.89
C ILE A 9 4.21 0.90 -4.34
N THR A 10 5.47 0.69 -4.74
CA THR A 10 5.75 0.17 -6.10
C THR A 10 5.24 -1.27 -6.24
N GLU A 11 4.88 -1.67 -7.45
CA GLU A 11 4.47 -3.05 -7.75
C GLU A 11 5.49 -4.11 -7.27
N ARG A 12 6.79 -3.83 -7.46
CA ARG A 12 7.89 -4.67 -6.96
C ARG A 12 7.83 -4.86 -5.44
N GLU A 13 7.54 -3.79 -4.71
CA GLU A 13 7.42 -3.82 -3.26
C GLU A 13 6.18 -4.57 -2.79
N TYR A 14 5.05 -4.39 -3.49
CA TYR A 14 3.84 -5.17 -3.25
C TYR A 14 4.09 -6.67 -3.41
N TRP A 15 4.71 -7.09 -4.51
CA TRP A 15 5.04 -8.50 -4.73
C TRP A 15 6.10 -9.02 -3.78
N ALA A 16 7.10 -8.20 -3.42
CA ALA A 16 8.09 -8.57 -2.41
C ALA A 16 7.41 -8.86 -1.06
N LYS A 17 6.44 -8.04 -0.66
CA LYS A 17 5.66 -8.28 0.55
C LYS A 17 4.90 -9.61 0.49
N ARG A 18 4.19 -9.87 -0.61
CA ARG A 18 3.40 -11.11 -0.76
C ARG A 18 4.27 -12.36 -0.79
N LYS A 19 5.37 -12.33 -1.54
CA LYS A 19 6.32 -13.45 -1.60
C LYS A 19 6.99 -13.69 -0.25
N GLY A 20 7.38 -12.61 0.44
CA GLY A 20 7.93 -12.70 1.79
C GLY A 20 6.93 -13.27 2.80
N GLN A 21 5.67 -12.85 2.74
CA GLN A 21 4.62 -13.42 3.60
C GLN A 21 4.42 -14.91 3.31
N ALA A 22 4.35 -15.31 2.04
CA ALA A 22 4.19 -16.73 1.69
C ALA A 22 5.37 -17.60 2.17
N ALA A 23 6.59 -17.06 2.13
CA ALA A 23 7.76 -17.74 2.68
C ALA A 23 7.69 -17.86 4.21
N LEU A 24 7.29 -16.78 4.89
CA LEU A 24 7.10 -16.75 6.35
C LEU A 24 6.01 -17.72 6.79
N ASP A 25 4.89 -17.78 6.07
CA ASP A 25 3.79 -18.71 6.36
C ASP A 25 4.24 -20.17 6.19
N LYS A 26 5.08 -20.45 5.18
CA LYS A 26 5.68 -21.77 4.97
C LYS A 26 6.63 -22.16 6.11
N GLU A 27 7.48 -21.23 6.54
CA GLU A 27 8.40 -21.44 7.67
C GLU A 27 7.63 -21.65 8.98
N ASN A 28 6.60 -20.84 9.25
CA ASN A 28 5.73 -21.00 10.40
C ASN A 28 4.95 -22.33 10.38
N ALA A 29 4.56 -22.82 9.19
CA ALA A 29 3.96 -24.15 9.06
C ALA A 29 4.95 -25.27 9.45
N SER A 30 6.23 -25.13 9.08
CA SER A 30 7.29 -26.06 9.51
C SER A 30 7.53 -26.00 11.02
N HIS A 31 7.60 -24.81 11.62
CA HIS A 31 7.71 -24.66 13.08
C HIS A 31 6.51 -25.27 13.81
N ALA A 32 5.30 -25.04 13.31
CA ALA A 32 4.09 -25.62 13.88
C ALA A 32 4.10 -27.16 13.82
N ALA A 33 4.61 -27.75 12.72
CA ALA A 33 4.79 -29.20 12.61
C ALA A 33 5.84 -29.75 13.60
N ALA A 34 6.83 -28.94 13.98
CA ALA A 34 7.83 -29.26 15.00
C ALA A 34 7.36 -28.96 16.44
N GLY A 35 6.12 -28.48 16.64
CA GLY A 35 5.60 -28.10 17.96
C GLY A 35 6.14 -26.76 18.50
N GLU A 36 6.82 -25.97 17.67
CA GLU A 36 7.39 -24.68 18.05
C GLU A 36 6.41 -23.52 17.74
N PRO A 37 6.30 -22.52 18.61
CA PRO A 37 5.45 -21.35 18.34
C PRO A 37 6.07 -20.45 17.25
N PRO A 38 5.24 -19.82 16.38
CA PRO A 38 5.73 -18.93 15.35
C PRO A 38 6.33 -17.65 15.95
N LYS A 39 7.56 -17.31 15.55
CA LYS A 39 8.29 -16.12 16.05
C LYS A 39 7.72 -14.80 15.50
N VAL A 40 7.33 -14.80 14.23
CA VAL A 40 6.80 -13.61 13.54
C VAL A 40 5.67 -14.05 12.60
N THR A 41 4.52 -13.37 12.65
CA THR A 41 3.33 -13.72 11.85
C THR A 41 3.14 -12.82 10.64
N LYS A 42 3.78 -11.65 10.63
CA LYS A 42 3.62 -10.64 9.57
C LYS A 42 4.97 -10.28 8.96
N PHE A 43 5.09 -10.47 7.65
CA PHE A 43 6.22 -10.00 6.87
C PHE A 43 6.08 -8.51 6.56
N GLU A 44 7.15 -7.75 6.80
CA GLU A 44 7.22 -6.32 6.49
C GLU A 44 8.47 -6.04 5.64
N THR A 45 8.27 -5.30 4.54
CA THR A 45 9.39 -4.84 3.70
C THR A 45 10.19 -3.75 4.41
N ASP A 46 11.46 -3.55 4.07
CA ASP A 46 12.31 -2.50 4.66
C ASP A 46 11.65 -1.11 4.59
N LYS A 47 11.03 -0.80 3.45
CA LYS A 47 10.33 0.48 3.28
C LYS A 47 9.08 0.55 4.15
N GLU A 48 8.35 -0.54 4.33
CA GLU A 48 7.19 -0.58 5.22
C GLU A 48 7.60 -0.41 6.68
N LYS A 49 8.66 -1.10 7.13
CA LYS A 49 9.27 -0.90 8.44
C LYS A 49 9.67 0.55 8.63
N LEU A 50 10.37 1.14 7.66
CA LEU A 50 10.80 2.54 7.70
C LEU A 50 9.61 3.51 7.77
N ARG A 51 8.56 3.32 6.96
CA ARG A 51 7.32 4.12 7.03
C ARG A 51 6.69 4.06 8.42
N ARG A 52 6.64 2.86 9.03
CA ARG A 52 6.11 2.67 10.39
C ARG A 52 6.96 3.41 11.42
N THR A 53 8.29 3.26 11.36
CA THR A 53 9.22 3.94 12.28
C THR A 53 9.12 5.46 12.17
N ILE A 54 9.01 6.00 10.95
CA ILE A 54 8.80 7.45 10.75
C ILE A 54 7.47 7.90 11.35
N ARG A 55 6.37 7.18 11.13
CA ARG A 55 5.07 7.51 11.73
C ARG A 55 5.10 7.49 13.26
N ALA A 56 5.76 6.50 13.84
CA ALA A 56 5.91 6.39 15.31
C ALA A 56 6.75 7.53 15.88
N ALA A 57 7.81 7.96 15.18
CA ALA A 57 8.57 9.14 15.59
C ALA A 57 7.71 10.41 15.47
N LEU A 58 6.98 10.57 14.36
CA LEU A 58 6.10 11.71 14.12
C LEU A 58 4.96 11.80 15.13
N SER A 59 4.42 10.69 15.64
CA SER A 59 3.29 10.73 16.57
C SER A 59 3.63 11.34 17.94
N SER A 60 4.91 11.50 18.26
CA SER A 60 5.36 12.06 19.54
C SER A 60 6.32 13.23 19.40
N ALA A 61 6.83 13.50 18.19
CA ALA A 61 7.81 14.54 17.98
C ALA A 61 7.15 15.92 17.85
N VAL A 62 7.72 16.91 18.52
CA VAL A 62 7.23 18.31 18.48
C VAL A 62 8.19 19.25 17.74
N SER A 63 9.39 18.78 17.39
CA SER A 63 10.37 19.53 16.61
C SER A 63 11.11 18.61 15.64
N PHE A 64 11.77 19.20 14.64
CA PHE A 64 12.55 18.43 13.67
C PHE A 64 13.76 17.74 14.32
N GLU A 65 14.39 18.41 15.29
CA GLU A 65 15.49 17.85 16.05
C GLU A 65 15.05 16.63 16.86
N ASP A 66 13.94 16.75 17.62
CA ASP A 66 13.35 15.64 18.38
C ASP A 66 12.95 14.47 17.47
N PHE A 67 12.31 14.78 16.33
CA PHE A 67 11.99 13.78 15.30
C PHE A 67 13.23 13.03 14.82
N SER A 68 14.30 13.75 14.49
CA SER A 68 15.55 13.16 14.02
C SER A 68 16.24 12.32 15.10
N GLY A 69 16.21 12.78 16.36
CA GLY A 69 16.75 12.05 17.51
C GLY A 69 16.01 10.75 17.78
N LYS A 70 14.67 10.76 17.73
CA LYS A 70 13.84 9.56 17.85
C LYS A 70 14.09 8.54 16.75
N LEU A 71 14.28 9.00 15.52
CA LEU A 71 14.67 8.12 14.42
C LEU A 71 16.08 7.54 14.62
N LEU A 72 17.03 8.35 15.09
CA LEU A 72 18.39 7.91 15.35
C LEU A 72 18.46 6.83 16.44
N GLN A 73 17.63 6.94 17.50
CA GLN A 73 17.49 5.90 18.53
C GLN A 73 17.03 4.55 17.95
N GLN A 74 16.27 4.58 16.86
CA GLN A 74 15.86 3.39 16.10
C GLN A 74 16.87 2.99 15.01
N GLY A 75 18.07 3.57 15.03
CA GLY A 75 19.13 3.34 14.06
C GLY A 75 18.92 4.01 12.70
N VAL A 76 17.94 4.90 12.57
CA VAL A 76 17.60 5.57 11.30
C VAL A 76 18.17 6.98 11.27
N THR A 77 19.14 7.24 10.39
CA THR A 77 19.69 8.58 10.19
C THR A 77 18.85 9.36 9.17
N VAL A 78 18.45 10.59 9.53
CA VAL A 78 17.77 11.52 8.62
C VAL A 78 18.81 12.40 7.93
N LYS A 79 18.73 12.53 6.61
CA LYS A 79 19.57 13.42 5.79
C LYS A 79 18.69 14.38 5.01
N GLU A 80 19.00 15.68 5.09
CA GLU A 80 18.38 16.70 4.25
C GLU A 80 19.35 17.13 3.14
N SER A 81 18.86 17.14 1.90
CA SER A 81 19.62 17.68 0.77
C SER A 81 18.68 18.29 -0.25
N ARG A 82 18.95 19.53 -0.67
CA ARG A 82 18.15 20.27 -1.68
C ARG A 82 16.65 20.26 -1.35
N GLY A 83 16.31 20.48 -0.07
CA GLY A 83 14.92 20.51 0.42
C GLY A 83 14.20 19.16 0.43
N ARG A 84 14.93 18.03 0.32
CA ARG A 84 14.36 16.68 0.35
C ARG A 84 14.93 15.87 1.51
N LEU A 85 14.06 15.15 2.19
CA LEU A 85 14.45 14.19 3.22
C LEU A 85 14.84 12.84 2.60
N SER A 86 15.86 12.22 3.18
CA SER A 86 16.27 10.85 2.91
C SER A 86 16.61 10.15 4.22
N TYR A 87 16.29 8.86 4.31
CA TYR A 87 16.41 8.08 5.54
C TYR A 87 17.35 6.90 5.33
N LEU A 88 18.35 6.76 6.18
CA LEU A 88 19.32 5.66 6.15
C LEU A 88 19.01 4.69 7.29
N THR A 89 18.62 3.47 6.96
CA THR A 89 18.42 2.37 7.92
C THR A 89 19.74 1.62 8.15
N PRO A 90 19.93 0.93 9.30
CA PRO A 90 21.19 0.25 9.61
C PRO A 90 21.55 -0.84 8.59
N ASP A 91 20.55 -1.50 8.01
CA ASP A 91 20.72 -2.59 7.05
C ASP A 91 21.10 -2.14 5.63
N ARG A 92 21.30 -0.84 5.41
CA ARG A 92 21.49 -0.27 4.06
C ARG A 92 22.68 0.68 3.99
N THR A 93 23.40 0.63 2.87
CA THR A 93 24.48 1.58 2.57
C THR A 93 23.99 2.86 1.88
N LYS A 94 22.83 2.80 1.21
CA LYS A 94 22.24 3.94 0.48
C LYS A 94 20.91 4.37 1.12
N PRO A 95 20.70 5.68 1.35
CA PRO A 95 19.48 6.17 1.97
C PRO A 95 18.28 6.04 1.02
N ILE A 96 17.10 5.86 1.60
CA ILE A 96 15.81 5.86 0.92
C ILE A 96 15.26 7.28 0.94
N THR A 97 15.02 7.86 -0.23
CA THR A 97 14.42 9.19 -0.35
C THR A 97 12.95 9.18 0.09
N ALA A 98 12.48 10.25 0.73
CA ALA A 98 11.08 10.44 1.14
C ALA A 98 10.08 10.15 0.01
N ARG A 99 10.38 10.65 -1.20
CA ARG A 99 9.61 10.38 -2.43
C ARG A 99 9.35 8.88 -2.67
N LYS A 100 10.24 7.96 -2.26
CA LYS A 100 10.04 6.51 -2.44
C LYS A 100 9.11 5.89 -1.40
N LEU A 101 8.84 6.62 -0.31
CA LEU A 101 7.98 6.19 0.79
C LEU A 101 6.55 6.69 0.61
N GLY A 102 6.36 7.90 0.10
CA GLY A 102 5.05 8.53 -0.08
C GLY A 102 5.09 9.98 0.35
N ASP A 103 4.01 10.71 0.11
CA ASP A 103 4.03 12.16 0.27
C ASP A 103 3.90 12.58 1.75
N ASP A 104 3.34 11.72 2.62
CA ASP A 104 3.36 11.88 4.09
C ASP A 104 4.79 11.99 4.66
N PHE A 105 5.79 11.51 3.92
CA PHE A 105 7.18 11.43 4.35
C PHE A 105 8.03 12.54 3.73
N ASP A 106 7.47 13.35 2.83
CA ASP A 106 8.17 14.48 2.26
C ASP A 106 8.37 15.59 3.33
N ARG A 107 9.38 16.44 3.10
CA ARG A 107 9.81 17.45 4.08
C ARG A 107 8.65 18.35 4.54
N ALA A 108 7.83 18.80 3.59
CA ALA A 108 6.70 19.69 3.89
C ALA A 108 5.69 19.03 4.83
N ALA A 109 5.24 17.81 4.51
CA ALA A 109 4.29 17.06 5.32
C ALA A 109 4.85 16.73 6.72
N VAL A 110 6.13 16.38 6.80
CA VAL A 110 6.83 16.15 8.09
C VAL A 110 6.82 17.42 8.93
N LEU A 111 7.20 18.56 8.37
CA LEU A 111 7.25 19.82 9.12
C LEU A 111 5.86 20.31 9.54
N GLU A 112 4.86 20.15 8.68
CA GLU A 112 3.47 20.47 8.99
C GLU A 112 2.97 19.64 10.18
N THR A 113 3.22 18.32 10.16
CA THR A 113 2.89 17.43 11.27
C THR A 113 3.56 17.85 12.57
N LEU A 114 4.86 18.18 12.52
CA LEU A 114 5.60 18.64 13.69
C LEU A 114 5.08 19.98 14.23
N THR A 115 4.68 20.89 13.34
CA THR A 115 4.09 22.18 13.71
C THR A 115 2.76 21.96 14.42
N GLN A 116 1.92 21.07 13.91
CA GLN A 116 0.66 20.70 14.56
C GLN A 116 0.88 20.07 15.93
N ASN A 117 1.87 19.17 16.05
CA ASN A 117 2.21 18.55 17.33
C ASN A 117 2.71 19.57 18.35
N ALA A 118 3.54 20.52 17.94
CA ALA A 118 4.01 21.60 18.82
C ALA A 118 2.84 22.46 19.31
N GLN A 119 1.90 22.81 18.43
CA GLN A 119 0.69 23.56 18.81
C GLN A 119 -0.20 22.77 19.78
N ASN A 120 -0.40 21.47 19.52
CA ASN A 120 -1.17 20.60 20.40
C ASN A 120 -0.52 20.47 21.78
N ALA A 121 0.82 20.37 21.83
CA ALA A 121 1.57 20.33 23.07
C ALA A 121 1.42 21.65 23.85
N ALA A 122 1.50 22.81 23.18
CA ALA A 122 1.29 24.12 23.80
C ALA A 122 -0.13 24.27 24.39
N ARG A 123 -1.17 23.88 23.63
CA ARG A 123 -2.56 23.87 24.12
C ARG A 123 -2.75 22.95 25.32
N ALA A 124 -2.11 21.77 25.30
CA ALA A 124 -2.16 20.85 26.43
C ALA A 124 -1.51 21.45 27.67
N THR A 125 -0.40 22.18 27.53
CA THR A 125 0.23 22.88 28.66
C THR A 125 -0.63 24.03 29.19
N GLU A 126 -1.31 24.78 28.33
CA GLU A 126 -2.24 25.85 28.74
C GLU A 126 -3.46 25.30 29.48
N THR A 127 -3.97 24.14 29.08
CA THR A 127 -5.12 23.46 29.74
C THR A 127 -4.75 22.93 31.13
N LEU A 128 -3.47 22.68 31.41
CA LEU A 128 -2.96 22.17 32.68
C LEU A 128 -2.54 23.26 33.67
N LEU A 129 -2.59 24.54 33.29
CA LEU A 129 -2.37 25.64 34.23
C LEU A 129 -3.53 25.69 35.25
N PRO A 130 -3.25 25.74 36.57
CA PRO A 130 -4.31 25.57 37.58
C PRO A 130 -5.32 26.71 37.55
N GLN A 131 -6.58 26.42 37.23
CA GLN A 131 -7.68 27.23 37.76
C GLN A 131 -7.77 26.95 39.26
N GLN A 132 -7.76 28.04 40.04
CA GLN A 132 -7.76 28.02 41.50
C GLN A 132 -9.09 27.45 42.01
N GLU A 133 -9.16 26.15 42.29
CA GLU A 133 -10.38 25.50 42.80
C GLU A 133 -10.22 25.03 44.26
N TYR A 134 -11.14 25.52 45.09
CA TYR A 134 -11.32 25.19 46.50
C TYR A 134 -11.66 23.70 46.71
N PRO A 135 -11.34 23.11 47.86
CA PRO A 135 -11.53 21.67 48.08
C PRO A 135 -13.03 21.33 48.20
N HIS A 136 -13.63 20.85 47.10
CA HIS A 136 -14.99 20.34 47.11
C HIS A 136 -15.10 18.95 47.77
N SER A 137 -16.17 18.79 48.55
CA SER A 137 -16.39 17.66 49.45
C SER A 137 -16.65 16.34 48.72
N ILE A 138 -16.34 15.23 49.39
CA ILE A 138 -16.44 13.84 48.90
C ILE A 138 -17.85 13.48 48.37
N LYS A 139 -18.90 14.22 48.74
CA LYS A 139 -20.27 14.05 48.22
C LYS A 139 -20.38 14.35 46.71
N ASP A 140 -19.63 15.31 46.17
CA ASP A 140 -19.69 15.65 44.73
C ASP A 140 -18.98 14.60 43.86
N ARG A 141 -18.00 13.89 44.41
CA ARG A 141 -17.31 12.79 43.73
C ARG A 141 -18.22 11.59 43.47
N LEU A 142 -19.20 11.35 44.33
CA LEU A 142 -20.13 10.23 44.20
C LEU A 142 -21.26 10.52 43.18
N GLN A 143 -21.61 11.79 42.96
CA GLN A 143 -22.56 12.16 41.91
C GLN A 143 -21.94 12.12 40.50
N ARG A 144 -20.63 12.39 40.37
CA ARG A 144 -19.95 12.41 39.06
C ARG A 144 -19.76 11.02 38.42
N ASN A 145 -19.78 9.94 39.20
CA ASN A 145 -19.76 8.56 38.68
C ASN A 145 -21.09 8.11 38.05
N LYS A 146 -22.10 8.98 38.02
CA LYS A 146 -23.39 8.76 37.35
C LYS A 146 -23.63 9.71 36.17
N ALA A 147 -22.56 10.31 35.63
CA ALA A 147 -22.60 10.93 34.32
C ALA A 147 -22.00 9.95 33.30
N ALA A 148 -22.76 9.67 32.24
CA ALA A 148 -22.38 8.77 31.17
C ALA A 148 -20.96 9.03 30.65
N ILE A 149 -20.21 7.95 30.41
CA ILE A 149 -18.99 7.99 29.60
C ILE A 149 -19.41 8.27 28.16
N ASN A 150 -19.80 9.51 27.88
CA ASN A 150 -20.05 10.05 26.56
C ASN A 150 -18.92 11.04 26.28
N ALA A 151 -17.77 10.52 25.87
CA ALA A 151 -16.75 11.29 25.20
C ALA A 151 -16.39 10.53 23.91
N PRO A 152 -16.80 11.00 22.72
CA PRO A 152 -16.34 10.40 21.49
C PRO A 152 -14.84 10.68 21.39
N LYS A 153 -14.03 9.62 21.47
CA LYS A 153 -12.62 9.69 21.10
C LYS A 153 -12.54 9.80 19.59
N ASN A 154 -12.79 11.00 19.07
CA ASN A 154 -12.53 11.35 17.68
C ASN A 154 -11.02 11.53 17.48
N ASP A 155 -10.31 10.41 17.53
CA ASP A 155 -8.99 10.29 16.93
C ASP A 155 -9.21 9.62 15.57
N ALA A 156 -9.10 10.38 14.49
CA ALA A 156 -9.27 9.86 13.12
C ALA A 156 -8.28 8.73 12.77
N SER A 157 -7.25 8.53 13.60
CA SER A 157 -6.31 7.40 13.52
C SER A 157 -6.82 6.09 14.16
N GLN A 158 -7.93 6.16 14.90
CA GLN A 158 -8.63 5.03 15.54
C GLN A 158 -10.03 4.79 14.98
N ARG A 159 -10.35 5.23 13.75
CA ARG A 159 -11.52 4.66 13.06
C ARG A 159 -11.34 3.14 13.10
N GLU A 160 -12.16 2.44 13.89
CA GLU A 160 -12.09 0.99 13.97
C GLU A 160 -12.26 0.48 12.55
N VAL A 161 -11.19 -0.08 11.97
CA VAL A 161 -11.22 -0.63 10.63
C VAL A 161 -12.34 -1.65 10.60
N VAL A 162 -13.40 -1.37 9.84
CA VAL A 162 -14.57 -2.26 9.75
C VAL A 162 -14.11 -3.57 9.13
N GLN A 163 -14.16 -4.63 9.93
CA GLN A 163 -13.86 -5.99 9.54
C GLN A 163 -15.13 -6.76 9.24
N ARG A 164 -15.00 -7.79 8.41
CA ARG A 164 -16.12 -8.64 8.03
C ARG A 164 -16.59 -9.46 9.22
N MET A 165 -17.89 -9.41 9.52
CA MET A 165 -18.52 -10.25 10.54
C MET A 165 -18.37 -11.74 10.20
N VAL A 166 -18.06 -12.53 11.23
CA VAL A 166 -17.90 -13.99 11.17
C VAL A 166 -19.25 -14.66 11.00
N ASP A 167 -19.31 -15.64 10.11
CA ASP A 167 -20.43 -16.59 10.07
C ASP A 167 -20.21 -17.68 11.12
N ILE A 168 -20.87 -17.53 12.27
CA ILE A 168 -20.68 -18.41 13.42
C ILE A 168 -21.17 -19.83 13.11
N ALA A 169 -22.28 -19.97 12.36
CA ALA A 169 -22.83 -21.27 12.01
C ALA A 169 -21.87 -22.04 11.09
N ALA A 170 -21.37 -21.38 10.05
CA ALA A 170 -20.37 -21.99 9.15
C ALA A 170 -19.08 -22.37 9.90
N LYS A 171 -18.58 -21.50 10.79
CA LYS A 171 -17.38 -21.81 11.58
C LYS A 171 -17.59 -22.92 12.60
N LYS A 172 -18.79 -23.09 13.14
CA LYS A 172 -19.13 -24.25 13.97
C LYS A 172 -19.15 -25.55 13.15
N ALA A 173 -19.65 -25.51 11.92
CA ALA A 173 -19.61 -26.65 11.00
C ALA A 173 -18.17 -27.06 10.62
N GLU A 174 -17.23 -26.11 10.56
CA GLU A 174 -15.79 -26.37 10.40
C GLU A 174 -15.10 -26.93 11.67
N GLY A 175 -15.85 -27.23 12.74
CA GLY A 175 -15.32 -27.82 13.97
C GLY A 175 -14.81 -26.82 15.02
N LYS A 176 -15.13 -25.52 14.91
CA LYS A 176 -14.74 -24.54 15.94
C LYS A 176 -15.57 -24.71 17.22
N GLY A 177 -14.89 -24.77 18.37
CA GLY A 177 -15.51 -24.99 19.68
C GLY A 177 -16.15 -23.75 20.33
N LYS A 178 -16.80 -23.95 21.49
CA LYS A 178 -17.56 -22.92 22.24
C LYS A 178 -16.77 -21.65 22.57
N GLY A 179 -15.44 -21.74 22.76
CA GLY A 179 -14.60 -20.58 22.99
C GLY A 179 -14.52 -19.65 21.78
N TYR A 180 -14.41 -20.21 20.57
CA TYR A 180 -14.42 -19.45 19.32
C TYR A 180 -15.77 -18.80 19.07
N GLU A 181 -16.86 -19.50 19.39
CA GLU A 181 -18.22 -18.95 19.31
C GLU A 181 -18.38 -17.70 20.19
N LYS A 182 -17.95 -17.75 21.46
CA LYS A 182 -17.98 -16.58 22.37
C LYS A 182 -17.12 -15.42 21.87
N TRP A 183 -15.96 -15.71 21.29
CA TRP A 183 -15.12 -14.68 20.68
C TRP A 183 -15.80 -14.06 19.45
N ALA A 184 -16.36 -14.90 18.57
CA ALA A 184 -17.00 -14.48 17.33
C ALA A 184 -18.27 -13.66 17.59
N THR A 185 -19.04 -13.96 18.64
CA THR A 185 -20.19 -13.14 19.03
C THR A 185 -19.77 -11.74 19.47
N LEU A 186 -18.76 -11.62 20.33
CA LEU A 186 -18.23 -10.33 20.78
C LEU A 186 -17.60 -9.56 19.62
N HIS A 187 -16.84 -10.24 18.76
CA HIS A 187 -16.26 -9.65 17.55
C HIS A 187 -17.34 -9.11 16.63
N ASN A 188 -18.37 -9.91 16.33
CA ASN A 188 -19.48 -9.49 15.49
C ASN A 188 -20.22 -8.30 16.10
N LEU A 189 -20.48 -8.28 17.42
CA LEU A 189 -21.13 -7.15 18.07
C LEU A 189 -20.33 -5.84 17.91
N LYS A 190 -19.00 -5.90 18.07
CA LYS A 190 -18.12 -4.76 17.80
C LYS A 190 -18.20 -4.31 16.34
N GLN A 191 -18.11 -5.26 15.41
CA GLN A 191 -18.18 -4.93 13.98
C GLN A 191 -19.55 -4.41 13.55
N MET A 192 -20.64 -4.81 14.21
CA MET A 192 -21.96 -4.22 13.98
C MET A 192 -21.99 -2.75 14.37
N ALA A 193 -21.49 -2.41 15.57
CA ALA A 193 -21.41 -1.03 16.04
C ALA A 193 -20.51 -0.17 15.13
N ALA A 194 -19.34 -0.68 14.76
CA ALA A 194 -18.43 0.01 13.84
C ALA A 194 -19.04 0.20 12.44
N THR A 195 -19.75 -0.81 11.92
CA THR A 195 -20.44 -0.72 10.62
C THR A 195 -21.54 0.34 10.66
N MET A 196 -22.35 0.38 11.72
CA MET A 196 -23.42 1.38 11.85
C MET A 196 -22.84 2.79 11.95
N SER A 197 -21.79 2.99 12.75
CA SER A 197 -21.08 4.28 12.85
C SER A 197 -20.57 4.75 11.49
N VAL A 198 -19.89 3.87 10.74
CA VAL A 198 -19.37 4.20 9.41
C VAL A 198 -20.50 4.49 8.41
N TYR A 199 -21.58 3.72 8.47
CA TYR A 199 -22.74 3.92 7.60
C TYR A 199 -23.44 5.25 7.88
N GLU A 200 -23.65 5.62 9.15
CA GLU A 200 -24.17 6.94 9.54
C GLU A 200 -23.24 8.09 9.12
N GLU A 201 -21.92 7.95 9.35
CA GLU A 201 -20.91 8.95 8.95
C GLU A 201 -20.80 9.13 7.44
N SER A 202 -21.09 8.08 6.66
CA SER A 202 -20.99 8.12 5.20
C SER A 202 -22.11 8.92 4.53
N GLY A 203 -23.17 9.25 5.28
CA GLY A 203 -24.31 10.02 4.78
C GLY A 203 -25.22 9.24 3.83
N PHE A 204 -25.07 7.91 3.73
CA PHE A 204 -26.00 7.07 2.97
C PHE A 204 -27.37 7.09 3.63
N THR A 205 -28.39 7.43 2.86
CA THR A 205 -29.78 7.45 3.32
C THR A 205 -30.46 6.10 3.16
N SER A 206 -29.91 5.21 2.31
CA SER A 206 -30.45 3.87 2.06
C SER A 206 -29.38 2.85 1.64
N PRO A 207 -29.63 1.54 1.86
CA PRO A 207 -28.73 0.50 1.39
C PRO A 207 -28.53 0.51 -0.13
N GLU A 208 -29.51 1.02 -0.90
CA GLU A 208 -29.42 1.15 -2.36
C GLU A 208 -28.38 2.19 -2.80
N GLU A 209 -28.22 3.28 -2.04
CA GLU A 209 -27.15 4.26 -2.28
C GLU A 209 -25.77 3.65 -2.05
N LEU A 210 -25.62 2.81 -1.03
CA LEU A 210 -24.38 2.05 -0.78
C LEU A 210 -24.09 1.07 -1.93
N GLU A 211 -25.11 0.39 -2.47
CA GLU A 211 -24.94 -0.47 -3.65
C GLU A 211 -24.53 0.32 -4.89
N THR A 212 -25.12 1.51 -5.09
CA THR A 212 -24.78 2.41 -6.18
C THR A 212 -23.34 2.92 -6.06
N ALA A 213 -22.92 3.33 -4.86
CA ALA A 213 -21.54 3.72 -4.58
C ALA A 213 -20.55 2.56 -4.81
N LEU A 214 -20.92 1.34 -4.40
CA LEU A 214 -20.11 0.15 -4.65
C LEU A 214 -20.02 -0.19 -6.15
N ALA A 215 -21.11 -0.04 -6.91
CA ALA A 215 -21.10 -0.22 -8.37
C ALA A 215 -20.21 0.81 -9.05
N ALA A 216 -20.32 2.09 -8.67
CA ALA A 216 -19.45 3.17 -9.17
C ALA A 216 -17.97 2.89 -8.85
N ALA A 217 -17.65 2.52 -7.61
CA ALA A 217 -16.28 2.18 -7.19
C ALA A 217 -15.71 0.98 -7.97
N ASN A 218 -16.53 -0.03 -8.29
CA ASN A 218 -16.12 -1.16 -9.14
C ASN A 218 -15.85 -0.73 -10.58
N THR A 219 -16.71 0.09 -11.17
CA THR A 219 -16.51 0.65 -12.52
C THR A 219 -15.18 1.41 -12.59
N GLU A 220 -14.95 2.30 -11.63
CA GLU A 220 -13.70 3.05 -11.52
C GLU A 220 -12.46 2.15 -11.35
N LEU A 221 -12.58 1.07 -10.58
CA LEU A 221 -11.52 0.08 -10.40
C LEU A 221 -11.23 -0.67 -11.71
N HIS A 222 -12.27 -1.05 -12.45
CA HIS A 222 -12.14 -1.70 -13.75
C HIS A 222 -11.47 -0.79 -14.78
N GLU A 223 -11.85 0.48 -14.85
CA GLU A 223 -11.21 1.48 -15.71
C GLU A 223 -9.73 1.65 -15.39
N THR A 224 -9.37 1.86 -14.11
CA THR A 224 -7.96 1.98 -13.71
C THR A 224 -7.18 0.70 -14.01
N THR A 225 -7.80 -0.47 -13.85
CA THR A 225 -7.19 -1.76 -14.23
C THR A 225 -6.97 -1.85 -15.74
N GLY A 226 -7.91 -1.37 -16.56
CA GLY A 226 -7.77 -1.30 -18.02
C GLY A 226 -6.61 -0.39 -18.44
N LYS A 227 -6.53 0.83 -17.87
CA LYS A 227 -5.42 1.77 -18.09
C LYS A 227 -4.07 1.15 -17.70
N LEU A 228 -4.01 0.48 -16.55
CA LEU A 228 -2.80 -0.18 -16.08
C LEU A 228 -2.33 -1.27 -17.05
N LYS A 229 -3.24 -2.13 -17.53
CA LYS A 229 -2.93 -3.18 -18.53
C LYS A 229 -2.39 -2.59 -19.83
N ALA A 230 -2.98 -1.49 -20.32
CA ALA A 230 -2.53 -0.83 -21.54
C ALA A 230 -1.10 -0.27 -21.39
N VAL A 231 -0.81 0.41 -20.27
CA VAL A 231 0.54 0.92 -19.97
C VAL A 231 1.54 -0.23 -19.79
N GLU A 232 1.14 -1.35 -19.20
CA GLU A 232 1.99 -2.53 -19.05
C GLU A 232 2.33 -3.20 -20.39
N SER A 233 1.36 -3.32 -21.30
CA SER A 233 1.60 -3.86 -22.65
C SER A 233 2.56 -2.99 -23.43
N THR A 234 2.28 -1.68 -23.50
CA THR A 234 3.14 -0.73 -24.22
C THR A 234 4.55 -0.67 -23.63
N LEU A 235 4.68 -0.71 -22.29
CA LEU A 235 5.97 -0.76 -21.62
C LEU A 235 6.75 -2.03 -21.97
N ARG A 236 6.07 -3.18 -22.08
CA ARG A 236 6.68 -4.45 -22.49
C ARG A 236 7.20 -4.38 -23.93
N GLU A 237 6.35 -3.95 -24.85
CA GLU A 237 6.70 -3.78 -26.27
C GLU A 237 7.90 -2.83 -26.46
N LYS A 238 7.91 -1.70 -25.76
CA LYS A 238 9.04 -0.75 -25.83
C LYS A 238 10.33 -1.32 -25.24
N LYS A 239 10.25 -2.11 -24.16
CA LYS A 239 11.43 -2.80 -23.60
C LYS A 239 11.96 -3.89 -24.53
N ASP A 240 11.09 -4.63 -25.20
CA ASP A 240 11.49 -5.61 -26.21
C ASP A 240 12.14 -4.91 -27.41
N LEU A 241 11.54 -3.81 -27.89
CA LEU A 241 12.14 -2.96 -28.93
C LEU A 241 13.53 -2.43 -28.51
N GLN A 242 13.67 -1.97 -27.26
CA GLN A 242 14.94 -1.49 -26.73
C GLN A 242 16.00 -2.60 -26.71
N LYS A 243 15.63 -3.81 -26.28
CA LYS A 243 16.53 -4.96 -26.28
C LYS A 243 17.03 -5.28 -27.69
N GLN A 244 16.13 -5.31 -28.67
CA GLN A 244 16.49 -5.59 -30.08
C GLN A 244 17.33 -4.47 -30.68
N LEU A 245 17.00 -3.20 -30.38
CA LEU A 245 17.78 -2.05 -30.80
C LEU A 245 19.22 -2.11 -30.28
N LEU A 246 19.40 -2.38 -28.99
CA LEU A 246 20.73 -2.51 -28.38
C LEU A 246 21.50 -3.70 -28.97
N ALA A 247 20.84 -4.84 -29.20
CA ALA A 247 21.45 -5.99 -29.85
C ALA A 247 21.94 -5.66 -31.28
N TYR A 248 21.13 -4.95 -32.05
CA TYR A 248 21.47 -4.53 -33.41
C TYR A 248 22.58 -3.47 -33.45
N ILE A 249 22.58 -2.50 -32.52
CA ILE A 249 23.64 -1.49 -32.41
C ILE A 249 24.97 -2.14 -32.01
N LYS A 250 24.97 -3.07 -31.06
CA LYS A 250 26.18 -3.76 -30.59
C LYS A 250 26.88 -4.57 -31.68
N THR A 251 26.12 -5.11 -32.64
CA THR A 251 26.64 -5.90 -33.77
C THR A 251 27.03 -5.04 -34.98
N LYS A 252 26.94 -3.70 -34.86
CA LYS A 252 27.37 -2.77 -35.93
C LYS A 252 28.85 -2.97 -36.34
N PRO A 253 29.82 -3.10 -35.41
CA PRO A 253 31.22 -3.30 -35.79
C PRO A 253 31.46 -4.52 -36.66
N ALA A 254 30.88 -5.69 -36.35
CA ALA A 254 31.00 -6.87 -37.20
C ALA A 254 30.35 -6.69 -38.57
N ARG A 255 29.19 -6.01 -38.64
CA ARG A 255 28.53 -5.72 -39.93
C ARG A 255 29.36 -4.76 -40.79
N ASP A 256 29.96 -3.75 -40.21
CA ASP A 256 30.84 -2.81 -40.91
C ASP A 256 32.16 -3.48 -41.31
N GLY A 257 32.72 -4.35 -40.45
CA GLY A 257 33.92 -5.13 -40.74
C GLY A 257 33.73 -6.13 -41.89
N LEU A 258 32.55 -6.75 -42.00
CA LEU A 258 32.21 -7.59 -43.16
C LEU A 258 32.11 -6.77 -44.46
N ARG A 259 31.57 -5.55 -44.40
CA ARG A 259 31.49 -4.65 -45.56
C ARG A 259 32.87 -4.18 -46.03
N ALA A 260 33.84 -4.09 -45.12
CA ALA A 260 35.22 -3.73 -45.45
C ALA A 260 35.99 -4.86 -46.18
N GLN A 261 35.51 -6.10 -46.14
CA GLN A 261 36.15 -7.23 -46.81
C GLN A 261 35.95 -7.16 -48.33
N LYS A 262 37.06 -7.18 -49.08
CA LYS A 262 37.05 -7.00 -50.54
C LYS A 262 36.83 -8.28 -51.34
N THR A 263 37.22 -9.44 -50.80
CA THR A 263 37.13 -10.74 -51.50
C THR A 263 36.08 -11.64 -50.88
N GLU A 264 35.44 -12.49 -51.68
CA GLU A 264 34.42 -13.43 -51.19
C GLU A 264 35.00 -14.46 -50.20
N LYS A 265 36.24 -14.90 -50.39
CA LYS A 265 36.94 -15.78 -49.44
C LYS A 265 37.11 -15.10 -48.07
N ALA A 266 37.51 -13.83 -48.04
CA ALA A 266 37.64 -13.07 -46.80
C ALA A 266 36.27 -12.80 -46.13
N LYS A 267 35.22 -12.53 -46.92
CA LYS A 267 33.85 -12.37 -46.38
C LYS A 267 33.33 -13.65 -45.72
N ARG A 268 33.58 -14.83 -46.31
CA ARG A 268 33.17 -16.11 -45.73
C ARG A 268 33.88 -16.40 -44.40
N ALA A 269 35.21 -16.31 -44.39
CA ALA A 269 35.99 -16.50 -43.16
C ALA A 269 35.60 -15.50 -42.06
N TYR A 270 35.32 -14.25 -42.43
CA TYR A 270 34.85 -13.22 -41.49
C TYR A 270 33.46 -13.54 -40.91
N ARG A 271 32.53 -14.09 -41.72
CA ARG A 271 31.21 -14.52 -41.23
C ARG A 271 31.31 -15.68 -40.26
N GLU A 272 32.18 -16.65 -40.51
CA GLU A 272 32.43 -17.76 -39.61
C GLU A 272 32.99 -17.28 -38.26
N GLN A 273 33.95 -16.34 -38.29
CA GLN A 273 34.54 -15.77 -37.07
C GLN A 273 33.55 -14.95 -36.22
N HIS A 274 32.59 -14.28 -36.85
CA HIS A 274 31.60 -13.42 -36.19
C HIS A 274 30.17 -13.99 -36.27
N GLU A 275 30.02 -15.31 -36.40
CA GLU A 275 28.74 -15.97 -36.65
C GLU A 275 27.66 -15.58 -35.62
N SER A 276 28.02 -15.59 -34.34
CA SER A 276 27.10 -15.24 -33.24
C SER A 276 26.58 -13.81 -33.34
N GLU A 277 27.43 -12.86 -33.73
CA GLU A 277 27.04 -11.46 -33.92
C GLU A 277 26.11 -11.30 -35.13
N PHE A 278 26.35 -12.06 -36.21
CA PHE A 278 25.46 -12.06 -37.37
C PHE A 278 24.08 -12.63 -37.03
N ILE A 279 24.01 -13.75 -36.31
CA ILE A 279 22.74 -14.34 -35.84
C ILE A 279 21.95 -13.33 -34.98
N ILE A 280 22.63 -12.64 -34.05
CA ILE A 280 22.01 -11.61 -33.22
C ILE A 280 21.51 -10.44 -34.09
N SER A 281 22.32 -9.96 -35.03
CA SER A 281 21.94 -8.85 -35.90
C SER A 281 20.76 -9.20 -36.83
N GLU A 282 20.72 -10.43 -37.34
CA GLU A 282 19.68 -10.92 -38.23
C GLU A 282 18.36 -11.13 -37.48
N SER A 283 18.40 -11.73 -36.29
CA SER A 283 17.22 -11.88 -35.45
C SER A 283 16.59 -10.52 -35.08
N ALA A 284 17.41 -9.53 -34.72
CA ALA A 284 16.94 -8.16 -34.48
C ALA A 284 16.36 -7.52 -35.77
N ALA A 285 17.00 -7.71 -36.93
CA ALA A 285 16.49 -7.21 -38.20
C ALA A 285 15.14 -7.83 -38.60
N ARG A 286 14.97 -9.14 -38.38
CA ARG A 286 13.69 -9.84 -38.57
C ARG A 286 12.61 -9.29 -37.66
N TYR A 287 12.95 -9.00 -36.39
CA TYR A 287 12.03 -8.35 -35.46
C TYR A 287 11.56 -6.98 -35.97
N PHE A 288 12.47 -6.11 -36.41
CA PHE A 288 12.10 -4.78 -36.93
C PHE A 288 11.20 -4.89 -38.17
N LYS A 289 11.52 -5.83 -39.08
CA LYS A 289 10.70 -6.10 -40.28
C LYS A 289 9.29 -6.57 -39.90
N ALA A 290 9.17 -7.49 -38.94
CA ALA A 290 7.87 -7.99 -38.47
C ALA A 290 7.03 -6.90 -37.80
N GLN A 291 7.66 -5.93 -37.14
CA GLN A 291 7.02 -4.77 -36.51
C GLN A 291 6.78 -3.60 -37.49
N GLY A 292 7.09 -3.74 -38.78
CA GLY A 292 6.96 -2.67 -39.77
C GLY A 292 7.91 -1.47 -39.53
N ILE A 293 8.97 -1.65 -38.75
CA ILE A 293 9.90 -0.59 -38.37
C ILE A 293 10.93 -0.42 -39.49
N SER A 294 10.75 0.60 -40.31
CA SER A 294 11.68 0.99 -41.38
C SER A 294 12.79 1.93 -40.90
N LYS A 295 12.50 2.77 -39.91
CA LYS A 295 13.46 3.70 -39.29
C LYS A 295 13.62 3.38 -37.81
N LEU A 296 14.85 3.09 -37.41
CA LEU A 296 15.16 2.76 -36.01
C LEU A 296 15.02 3.99 -35.12
N PRO A 297 14.32 3.89 -33.98
CA PRO A 297 14.21 5.00 -33.05
C PRO A 297 15.56 5.31 -32.41
N ALA A 298 15.74 6.56 -31.98
CA ALA A 298 16.92 6.94 -31.22
C ALA A 298 16.90 6.25 -29.84
N SER A 299 18.00 5.62 -29.43
CA SER A 299 18.04 4.89 -28.15
C SER A 299 17.72 5.77 -26.94
N LYS A 300 18.07 7.07 -27.00
CA LYS A 300 17.77 8.02 -25.91
C LYS A 300 16.27 8.34 -25.82
N THR A 301 15.58 8.51 -26.95
CA THR A 301 14.13 8.81 -26.94
C THR A 301 13.34 7.61 -26.44
N LEU A 302 13.70 6.40 -26.89
CA LEU A 302 13.08 5.16 -26.42
C LEU A 302 13.29 4.95 -24.91
N GLN A 303 14.48 5.27 -24.39
CA GLN A 303 14.76 5.22 -22.95
C GLN A 303 13.86 6.20 -22.17
N THR A 304 13.73 7.45 -22.62
CA THR A 304 12.89 8.44 -21.94
C THR A 304 11.41 8.05 -21.93
N GLU A 305 10.92 7.44 -23.02
CA GLU A 305 9.55 6.94 -23.10
C GLU A 305 9.32 5.77 -22.12
N ILE A 306 10.26 4.82 -22.04
CA ILE A 306 10.20 3.70 -21.08
C ILE A 306 10.19 4.22 -19.63
N GLU A 307 11.00 5.23 -19.32
CA GLU A 307 11.02 5.86 -18.00
C GLU A 307 9.69 6.55 -17.67
N GLN A 308 9.09 7.22 -18.66
CA GLN A 308 7.82 7.90 -18.48
C GLN A 308 6.66 6.91 -18.28
N LEU A 309 6.57 5.88 -19.12
CA LEU A 309 5.61 4.78 -18.94
C LEU A 309 5.81 4.05 -17.61
N THR A 310 7.06 3.90 -17.14
CA THR A 310 7.34 3.31 -15.84
C THR A 310 6.83 4.19 -14.69
N LYS A 311 6.94 5.52 -14.79
CA LYS A 311 6.37 6.45 -13.79
C LYS A 311 4.84 6.40 -13.81
N GLU A 312 4.25 6.43 -14.99
CA GLU A 312 2.80 6.33 -15.19
C GLU A 312 2.25 5.03 -14.63
N LYS A 313 2.88 3.89 -14.93
CA LYS A 313 2.52 2.58 -14.37
C LYS A 313 2.52 2.61 -12.84
N ASN A 314 3.56 3.19 -12.23
CA ASN A 314 3.65 3.27 -10.78
C ASN A 314 2.56 4.18 -10.18
N ALA A 315 2.17 5.26 -10.87
CA ALA A 315 1.09 6.13 -10.44
C ALA A 315 -0.26 5.40 -10.51
N LEU A 316 -0.59 4.82 -11.67
CA LEU A 316 -1.80 4.01 -11.88
C LEU A 316 -1.89 2.84 -10.90
N TYR A 317 -0.76 2.25 -10.53
CA TYR A 317 -0.74 1.16 -9.54
C TYR A 317 -1.12 1.63 -8.12
N ASN A 318 -0.74 2.84 -7.73
CA ASN A 318 -1.17 3.40 -6.44
C ASN A 318 -2.68 3.69 -6.47
N GLU A 319 -3.18 4.31 -7.54
CA GLU A 319 -4.62 4.56 -7.73
C GLU A 319 -5.43 3.27 -7.70
N TYR A 320 -4.96 2.22 -8.41
CA TYR A 320 -5.57 0.90 -8.37
C TYR A 320 -5.65 0.34 -6.94
N ARG A 321 -4.59 0.51 -6.14
CA ARG A 321 -4.54 0.01 -4.77
C ARG A 321 -5.52 0.73 -3.86
N GLU A 322 -5.61 2.05 -3.98
CA GLU A 322 -6.55 2.88 -3.21
C GLU A 322 -7.99 2.54 -3.59
N LYS A 323 -8.32 2.51 -4.89
CA LYS A 323 -9.66 2.11 -5.37
C LYS A 323 -10.03 0.69 -4.95
N LYS A 324 -9.07 -0.24 -4.98
CA LYS A 324 -9.28 -1.62 -4.52
C LYS A 324 -9.58 -1.70 -3.04
N GLU A 325 -8.93 -0.88 -2.22
CA GLU A 325 -9.23 -0.83 -0.78
C GLU A 325 -10.60 -0.20 -0.55
N ASN A 326 -10.96 0.87 -1.25
CA ASN A 326 -12.30 1.46 -1.18
C ASN A 326 -13.41 0.45 -1.53
N VAL A 327 -13.27 -0.27 -2.65
CA VAL A 327 -14.22 -1.35 -3.02
C VAL A 327 -14.32 -2.40 -1.91
N ARG A 328 -13.20 -2.78 -1.29
CA ARG A 328 -13.17 -3.75 -0.21
C ARG A 328 -13.88 -3.24 1.05
N GLU A 329 -13.67 -1.98 1.42
CA GLU A 329 -14.32 -1.33 2.56
C GLU A 329 -15.84 -1.27 2.34
N LEU A 330 -16.29 -0.74 1.21
CA LEU A 330 -17.72 -0.67 0.85
C LEU A 330 -18.36 -2.06 0.84
N GLN A 331 -17.68 -3.06 0.28
CA GLN A 331 -18.17 -4.43 0.26
C GLN A 331 -18.25 -5.07 1.66
N THR A 332 -17.34 -4.69 2.57
CA THR A 332 -17.36 -5.14 3.96
C THR A 332 -18.53 -4.50 4.71
N VAL A 333 -18.72 -3.19 4.55
CA VAL A 333 -19.87 -2.47 5.12
C VAL A 333 -21.18 -3.08 4.63
N LYS A 334 -21.33 -3.27 3.32
CA LYS A 334 -22.51 -3.93 2.72
C LYS A 334 -22.76 -5.31 3.32
N SER A 335 -21.74 -6.18 3.31
CA SER A 335 -21.87 -7.54 3.83
C SER A 335 -22.23 -7.59 5.31
N ASN A 336 -21.79 -6.62 6.11
CA ASN A 336 -22.14 -6.52 7.53
C ASN A 336 -23.57 -5.97 7.70
N LEU A 337 -23.94 -4.93 6.95
CA LEU A 337 -25.27 -4.35 6.96
C LEU A 337 -26.35 -5.38 6.58
N ASP A 338 -26.11 -6.18 5.54
CA ASP A 338 -26.99 -7.30 5.16
C ASP A 338 -27.21 -8.28 6.31
N LYS A 339 -26.17 -8.58 7.09
CA LYS A 339 -26.26 -9.48 8.26
C LYS A 339 -26.99 -8.82 9.44
N ILE A 340 -26.83 -7.51 9.64
CA ILE A 340 -27.52 -6.75 10.68
C ILE A 340 -29.01 -6.72 10.38
N LEU A 341 -29.37 -6.28 9.16
CA LEU A 341 -30.74 -6.14 8.71
C LEU A 341 -31.48 -7.48 8.64
N ARG A 342 -30.82 -8.57 8.22
CA ARG A 342 -31.41 -9.93 8.25
C ARG A 342 -31.62 -10.48 9.65
N ARG A 343 -30.97 -9.93 10.68
CA ARG A 343 -31.09 -10.39 12.07
C ARG A 343 -32.18 -9.64 12.85
N GLU A 344 -32.54 -8.42 12.42
CA GLU A 344 -33.67 -7.69 12.99
C GLU A 344 -35.05 -8.37 12.87
N PRO A 345 -35.43 -9.07 11.77
CA PRO A 345 -36.73 -9.75 11.72
C PRO A 345 -36.89 -10.88 12.75
N GLU A 346 -35.81 -11.44 13.31
CA GLU A 346 -35.92 -12.46 14.38
C GLU A 346 -36.12 -11.86 15.79
N ARG A 347 -35.85 -10.57 15.99
CA ARG A 347 -36.08 -9.90 17.29
C ARG A 347 -37.53 -9.44 17.50
N GLY A 348 -38.38 -9.53 16.47
CA GLY A 348 -39.76 -9.03 16.47
C GLY A 348 -40.88 -10.02 16.80
N LYS A 349 -40.59 -11.31 17.03
CA LYS A 349 -41.59 -12.23 17.61
C LYS A 349 -41.35 -12.34 19.10
N GLY A 350 -41.96 -11.41 19.84
CA GLY A 350 -42.08 -11.50 21.28
C GLY A 350 -42.52 -12.90 21.68
N ARG A 351 -41.78 -13.51 22.60
CA ARG A 351 -42.37 -14.52 23.47
C ARG A 351 -43.35 -13.78 24.38
N GLU A 352 -44.54 -13.52 23.87
CA GLU A 352 -45.73 -13.46 24.72
C GLU A 352 -45.92 -14.86 25.27
N ASN A 353 -45.25 -15.15 26.39
CA ASN A 353 -45.73 -16.18 27.29
C ASN A 353 -46.86 -15.52 28.09
N GLU A 354 -48.06 -15.55 27.53
CA GLU A 354 -49.28 -15.43 28.30
C GLU A 354 -49.40 -16.64 29.25
N ARG A 355 -49.51 -16.29 30.54
CA ARG A 355 -50.24 -16.94 31.65
C ARG A 355 -49.89 -18.39 32.03
#